data_AF-A0A7W1NPT3-F1
#
_entry.id   AF-A0A7W1NPT3-F1
#
_cell.length_a   1.000
_cell.length_b   1.000
_cell.length_c   1.000
_cell.angle_alpha   90.00
_cell.angle_beta   90.00
_cell.angle_gamma   90.00
#
_symmetry.space_group_name_H-M   'P 1'
#
loop_
_entity.id
_entity.type
_entity.pdbx_description
1 polymer ?
#
loop_
_entity_poly.entity_id
_entity_poly.type
_entity_poly.pdbx_seq_one_letter_code
_entity_poly.pdbx_strand_id
1 'polypeptide(L)'
;MLVDWLHWFLPAIARVWQGASPYADPGIFNPIWTFWLLLPVHFLPPSIATIAGFALPYVALVYVAVKFKKPSIIAIVGLSHPFLQLAWYGNIDWLILFGLVEINALMPFFLLIKPQASALIMASWVRGRTIRQLAILFVPAIVALLLNALFYPDWLGNMVSVTGRLNQTTNFSFFPYSLIIGLPLLYLAYRKNNALYGAIASLLCSPYFFMHSLVPAFVLLTVSHKRLAIALNLFFWIIFIGLAIKG
;
A
#
# COMPACT_ATOMS: atom_id res chain seq x y z
N MET A 1 7.37 -10.80 -14.45
CA MET A 1 6.79 -9.98 -15.55
C MET A 1 5.86 -8.99 -14.88
N LEU A 2 5.86 -7.73 -15.30
CA LEU A 2 5.12 -6.61 -14.67
C LEU A 2 3.61 -6.71 -14.92
N VAL A 3 3.00 -7.82 -14.49
CA VAL A 3 1.63 -8.20 -14.83
C VAL A 3 0.67 -7.10 -14.40
N ASP A 4 0.78 -6.61 -13.16
CA ASP A 4 -0.19 -5.64 -12.67
C ASP A 4 -0.07 -4.28 -13.38
N TRP A 5 1.16 -3.85 -13.62
CA TRP A 5 1.44 -2.60 -14.29
C TRP A 5 0.87 -2.55 -15.71
N LEU A 6 1.16 -3.59 -16.50
CA LEU A 6 0.79 -3.64 -17.91
C LEU A 6 -0.71 -3.93 -18.12
N HIS A 7 -1.31 -4.77 -17.26
CA HIS A 7 -2.69 -5.22 -17.46
C HIS A 7 -3.73 -4.37 -16.71
N TRP A 8 -3.34 -3.72 -15.60
CA TRP A 8 -4.28 -2.97 -14.77
C TRP A 8 -3.95 -1.47 -14.76
N PHE A 9 -2.74 -1.11 -14.33
CA PHE A 9 -2.46 0.30 -14.00
C PHE A 9 -2.26 1.20 -15.23
N LEU A 10 -1.45 0.79 -16.21
CA LEU A 10 -1.26 1.59 -17.44
C LEU A 10 -2.57 1.80 -18.22
N PRO A 11 -3.41 0.76 -18.46
CA PRO A 11 -4.71 0.94 -19.10
C PRO A 11 -5.63 1.88 -18.29
N ALA A 12 -5.69 1.73 -16.97
CA ALA A 12 -6.51 2.58 -16.11
C ALA A 12 -6.08 4.06 -16.17
N ILE A 13 -4.77 4.34 -16.17
CA ILE A 13 -4.24 5.70 -16.34
C ILE A 13 -4.65 6.27 -17.70
N ALA A 14 -4.54 5.48 -18.78
CA ALA A 14 -4.92 5.92 -20.11
C ALA A 14 -6.43 6.23 -20.22
N ARG A 15 -7.30 5.45 -19.56
CA ARG A 15 -8.74 5.72 -19.49
C ARG A 15 -9.02 7.06 -18.81
N VAL A 16 -8.38 7.34 -17.67
CA VAL A 16 -8.54 8.63 -16.96
C VAL A 16 -8.13 9.79 -17.86
N TRP A 17 -7.02 9.67 -18.59
CA TRP A 17 -6.59 10.69 -19.56
C TRP A 17 -7.62 10.93 -20.68
N GLN A 18 -8.27 9.88 -21.15
CA GLN A 18 -9.33 9.95 -22.17
C GLN A 18 -10.68 10.43 -21.63
N GLY A 19 -10.77 10.81 -20.35
CA GLY A 19 -12.03 11.18 -19.69
C GLY A 19 -12.97 9.99 -19.42
N ALA A 20 -12.47 8.75 -19.54
CA ALA A 20 -13.21 7.53 -19.26
C ALA A 20 -12.99 7.08 -17.80
N SER A 21 -13.95 6.32 -17.27
CA SER A 21 -13.85 5.74 -15.93
C SER A 21 -12.76 4.64 -15.89
N PRO A 22 -11.78 4.70 -14.97
CA PRO A 22 -10.83 3.60 -14.77
C PRO A 22 -11.48 2.37 -14.13
N TYR A 23 -12.68 2.52 -13.57
CA TYR A 23 -13.40 1.48 -12.86
C TYR A 23 -14.24 0.58 -13.77
N ALA A 24 -14.24 0.85 -15.08
CA ALA A 24 -14.77 -0.08 -16.08
C ALA A 24 -14.05 -1.44 -16.04
N ASP A 25 -12.79 -1.45 -15.58
CA ASP A 25 -12.03 -2.69 -15.35
C ASP A 25 -12.26 -3.19 -13.91
N PRO A 26 -12.83 -4.39 -13.71
CA PRO A 26 -13.23 -4.89 -12.40
C PRO A 26 -12.05 -5.23 -11.47
N GLY A 27 -10.81 -5.18 -11.96
CA GLY A 27 -9.59 -5.36 -11.16
C GLY A 27 -9.10 -4.05 -10.52
N ILE A 28 -9.76 -2.92 -10.79
CA ILE A 28 -9.37 -1.60 -10.30
C ILE A 28 -10.21 -1.19 -9.09
N PHE A 29 -9.52 -1.03 -7.96
CA PHE A 29 -10.12 -0.71 -6.66
C PHE A 29 -9.53 0.56 -6.03
N ASN A 30 -8.47 1.10 -6.61
CA ASN A 30 -7.76 2.24 -6.03
C ASN A 30 -8.56 3.54 -6.24
N PRO A 31 -8.49 4.48 -5.31
CA PRO A 31 -9.18 5.77 -5.45
C PRO A 31 -8.62 6.60 -6.62
N ILE A 32 -9.44 7.47 -7.23
CA ILE A 32 -9.11 8.14 -8.50
C ILE A 32 -7.80 8.94 -8.48
N TRP A 33 -7.45 9.54 -7.33
CA TRP A 33 -6.19 10.29 -7.19
C TRP A 33 -4.96 9.42 -7.41
N THR A 34 -5.06 8.09 -7.25
CA THR A 34 -3.99 7.16 -7.59
C THR A 34 -3.57 7.31 -9.05
N PHE A 35 -4.54 7.39 -9.96
CA PHE A 35 -4.27 7.48 -11.40
C PHE A 35 -3.79 8.87 -11.78
N TRP A 36 -4.28 9.91 -11.11
CA TRP A 36 -3.75 11.27 -11.27
C TRP A 36 -2.27 11.37 -10.85
N LEU A 37 -1.88 10.72 -9.75
CA LEU A 37 -0.49 10.64 -9.31
C LEU A 37 0.41 9.89 -10.30
N LEU A 38 -0.13 8.88 -10.98
CA LEU A 38 0.60 8.06 -11.96
C LEU A 38 0.50 8.59 -13.40
N LEU A 39 -0.32 9.60 -13.65
CA LEU A 39 -0.54 10.19 -14.97
C LEU A 39 0.75 10.63 -15.68
N PRO A 40 1.78 11.18 -15.01
CA PRO A 40 3.04 11.51 -15.69
C PRO A 40 3.68 10.34 -16.42
N VAL A 41 3.44 9.09 -15.99
CA VAL A 41 3.99 7.89 -16.64
C VAL A 41 3.30 7.59 -17.98
N HIS A 42 2.07 8.04 -18.18
CA HIS A 42 1.32 7.85 -19.42
C HIS A 42 2.00 8.52 -20.63
N PHE A 43 2.69 9.64 -20.40
CA PHE A 43 3.35 10.39 -21.46
C PHE A 43 4.74 9.85 -21.82
N LEU A 44 5.22 8.82 -21.12
CA LEU A 44 6.49 8.18 -21.43
C LEU A 44 6.32 7.18 -22.58
N PRO A 45 7.36 6.97 -23.41
CA PRO A 45 7.39 5.87 -24.35
C PRO A 45 7.07 4.53 -23.67
N PRO A 46 6.38 3.58 -24.33
CA PRO A 46 5.93 2.33 -23.68
C PRO A 46 7.03 1.54 -22.97
N SER A 47 8.24 1.50 -23.54
CA SER A 47 9.41 0.86 -22.92
C SER A 47 9.82 1.55 -21.61
N ILE A 48 9.82 2.89 -21.58
CA ILE A 48 10.16 3.69 -20.40
C ILE A 48 9.05 3.59 -19.35
N ALA A 49 7.78 3.65 -19.77
CA ALA A 49 6.64 3.46 -18.87
C ALA A 49 6.69 2.07 -18.19
N THR A 50 7.13 1.04 -18.92
CA THR A 50 7.33 -0.31 -18.37
C THR A 50 8.46 -0.33 -17.34
N ILE A 51 9.61 0.26 -17.66
CA ILE A 51 10.74 0.39 -16.73
C ILE A 51 10.32 1.17 -15.47
N ALA A 52 9.50 2.20 -15.61
CA ALA A 52 9.00 3.00 -14.50
C ALA A 52 8.22 2.15 -13.50
N GLY A 53 7.39 1.20 -13.96
CA GLY A 53 6.66 0.27 -13.09
C GLY A 53 7.58 -0.56 -12.18
N PHE A 54 8.80 -0.87 -12.63
CA PHE A 54 9.82 -1.55 -11.83
C PHE A 54 10.67 -0.59 -10.98
N ALA A 55 11.03 0.57 -11.53
CA ALA A 55 12.00 1.50 -10.94
C ALA A 55 11.40 2.42 -9.85
N LEU A 56 10.16 2.89 -10.02
CA LEU A 56 9.49 3.81 -9.08
C LEU A 56 9.39 3.27 -7.64
N PRO A 57 9.10 1.97 -7.40
CA PRO A 57 9.20 1.39 -6.07
C PRO A 57 10.55 1.65 -5.38
N TYR A 58 11.67 1.54 -6.09
CA TYR A 58 13.01 1.79 -5.55
C TYR A 58 13.23 3.27 -5.27
N VAL A 59 12.75 4.16 -6.14
CA VAL A 59 12.81 5.61 -5.92
C VAL A 59 12.08 5.98 -4.63
N ALA A 60 10.87 5.46 -4.44
CA ALA A 60 10.10 5.66 -3.21
C ALA A 60 10.83 5.09 -1.98
N LEU A 61 11.43 3.91 -2.09
CA LEU A 61 12.19 3.31 -1.00
C LEU A 61 13.41 4.15 -0.59
N VAL A 62 14.17 4.67 -1.58
CA VAL A 62 15.29 5.58 -1.33
C VAL A 62 14.82 6.86 -0.67
N TYR A 63 13.73 7.46 -1.16
CA TYR A 63 13.12 8.64 -0.54
C TYR A 63 12.79 8.42 0.94
N VAL A 64 12.15 7.28 1.23
CA VAL A 64 11.80 6.89 2.60
C VAL A 64 13.03 6.66 3.47
N ALA A 65 14.08 6.02 2.93
CA ALA A 65 15.34 5.82 3.63
C ALA A 65 16.03 7.15 4.00
N VAL A 66 15.99 8.13 3.10
CA VAL A 66 16.50 9.49 3.33
C VAL A 66 15.67 10.19 4.40
N LYS A 67 14.33 10.16 4.31
CA LYS A 67 13.44 10.82 5.27
C LYS A 67 13.54 10.26 6.67
N PHE A 68 13.64 8.94 6.83
CA PHE A 68 13.87 8.31 8.14
C PHE A 68 15.33 8.39 8.60
N LYS A 69 16.28 8.84 7.75
CA LYS A 69 17.73 8.81 7.99
C LYS A 69 18.23 7.39 8.33
N LYS A 70 17.74 6.40 7.60
CA LYS A 70 18.04 4.96 7.80
C LYS A 70 18.36 4.30 6.46
N PRO A 71 19.62 4.35 5.98
CA PRO A 71 20.00 3.72 4.71
C PRO A 71 19.80 2.20 4.71
N SER A 72 19.76 1.57 5.88
CA SER A 72 19.47 0.14 6.01
C SER A 72 18.09 -0.26 5.49
N ILE A 73 17.14 0.68 5.33
CA ILE A 73 15.85 0.42 4.70
C ILE A 73 16.06 -0.07 3.25
N ILE A 74 17.01 0.52 2.52
CA ILE A 74 17.29 0.14 1.13
C ILE A 74 17.75 -1.33 1.08
N ALA A 75 18.73 -1.70 1.89
CA ALA A 75 19.25 -3.07 1.90
C ALA A 75 18.24 -4.09 2.46
N ILE A 76 17.63 -3.81 3.61
CA ILE A 76 16.78 -4.78 4.30
C ILE A 76 15.42 -4.91 3.62
N VAL A 77 14.79 -3.80 3.25
CA VAL A 77 13.46 -3.85 2.61
C VAL A 77 13.62 -4.07 1.11
N GLY A 78 14.56 -3.40 0.45
CA GLY A 78 14.73 -3.50 -1.01
C GLY A 78 15.14 -4.88 -1.50
N LEU A 79 15.85 -5.65 -0.67
CA LEU A 79 16.18 -7.05 -0.95
C LEU A 79 15.19 -8.05 -0.33
N SER A 80 14.10 -7.58 0.27
CA SER A 80 13.09 -8.48 0.83
C SER A 80 12.21 -9.07 -0.25
N HIS A 81 11.82 -10.33 -0.08
CA HIS A 81 10.88 -10.98 -0.99
C HIS A 81 9.58 -10.16 -1.21
N PRO A 82 8.91 -9.62 -0.17
CA PRO A 82 7.75 -8.73 -0.36
C PRO A 82 8.00 -7.53 -1.29
N PHE A 83 9.15 -6.87 -1.16
CA PHE A 83 9.48 -5.71 -1.98
C PHE A 83 9.87 -6.09 -3.40
N LEU A 84 10.65 -7.16 -3.59
CA LEU A 84 10.95 -7.64 -4.92
C LEU A 84 9.68 -8.08 -5.64
N GLN A 85 8.72 -8.68 -4.92
CA GLN A 85 7.41 -8.97 -5.47
C GLN A 85 6.68 -7.68 -5.88
N LEU A 86 6.64 -6.66 -5.03
CA LEU A 86 6.08 -5.34 -5.36
C LEU A 86 6.66 -4.79 -6.68
N ALA A 87 7.98 -4.77 -6.81
CA ALA A 87 8.65 -4.25 -8.00
C ALA A 87 8.46 -5.15 -9.22
N TRP A 88 8.52 -6.48 -9.05
CA TRP A 88 8.44 -7.46 -10.15
C TRP A 88 7.06 -7.54 -10.79
N TYR A 89 6.00 -7.40 -9.99
CA TYR A 89 4.63 -7.31 -10.48
C TYR A 89 4.29 -5.91 -11.01
N GLY A 90 5.10 -4.90 -10.66
CA GLY A 90 4.84 -3.50 -10.99
C GLY A 90 3.58 -2.99 -10.27
N ASN A 91 3.38 -3.45 -9.04
CA ASN A 91 2.25 -3.05 -8.22
C ASN A 91 2.50 -1.63 -7.66
N ILE A 92 1.45 -0.94 -7.23
CA ILE A 92 1.49 0.47 -6.81
C ILE A 92 1.49 0.65 -5.28
N ASP A 93 1.57 -0.42 -4.49
CA ASP A 93 1.66 -0.35 -3.03
C ASP A 93 2.87 0.50 -2.55
N TRP A 94 3.86 0.79 -3.41
CA TRP A 94 4.96 1.72 -3.09
C TRP A 94 4.50 3.16 -2.88
N LEU A 95 3.36 3.59 -3.44
CA LEU A 95 2.82 4.93 -3.21
C LEU A 95 2.48 5.16 -1.73
N ILE A 96 2.11 4.09 -1.00
CA ILE A 96 1.85 4.12 0.45
C ILE A 96 3.08 4.65 1.21
N LEU A 97 4.29 4.37 0.72
CA LEU A 97 5.53 4.73 1.39
C LEU A 97 5.69 6.25 1.57
N PHE A 98 5.16 7.06 0.65
CA PHE A 98 5.13 8.52 0.83
C PHE A 98 4.24 8.92 2.02
N GLY A 99 3.11 8.24 2.20
CA GLY A 99 2.22 8.44 3.36
C GLY A 99 2.84 8.03 4.69
N LEU A 100 3.90 7.21 4.70
CA LEU A 100 4.61 6.87 5.94
C LEU A 100 5.50 8.01 6.46
N VAL A 101 5.97 8.87 5.55
CA VAL A 101 6.96 9.92 5.86
C VAL A 101 6.33 11.32 5.88
N GLU A 102 5.31 11.56 5.07
CA GLU A 102 4.61 12.84 5.00
C GLU A 102 3.52 12.91 6.08
N ILE A 103 3.82 13.48 7.25
CA ILE A 103 2.85 13.63 8.36
C ILE A 103 2.07 14.94 8.20
N ASN A 104 1.38 15.09 7.07
CA ASN A 104 0.58 16.26 6.72
C ASN A 104 -0.73 15.83 6.01
N ALA A 105 -1.49 16.78 5.45
CA ALA A 105 -2.77 16.49 4.80
C ALA A 105 -2.67 15.53 3.59
N LEU A 106 -1.46 15.29 3.04
CA LEU A 106 -1.24 14.31 1.98
C LEU A 106 -1.13 12.88 2.52
N MET A 107 -0.83 12.71 3.81
CA MET A 107 -0.69 11.40 4.46
C MET A 107 -1.87 10.47 4.13
N PRO A 108 -3.14 10.88 4.34
CA PRO A 108 -4.25 9.95 4.14
C PRO A 108 -4.45 9.64 2.65
N PHE A 109 -4.14 10.55 1.73
CA PHE A 109 -4.23 10.27 0.29
C PHE A 109 -3.34 9.09 -0.10
N PHE A 110 -2.09 9.06 0.37
CA PHE A 110 -1.17 7.97 0.06
C PHE A 110 -1.53 6.66 0.78
N LEU A 111 -1.91 6.72 2.06
CA LEU A 111 -2.27 5.51 2.82
C LEU A 111 -3.59 4.88 2.30
N LEU A 112 -4.54 5.70 1.87
CA LEU A 112 -5.84 5.23 1.37
C LEU A 112 -5.78 4.71 -0.07
N ILE A 113 -4.64 4.77 -0.77
CA ILE A 113 -4.45 4.07 -2.05
C ILE A 113 -4.67 2.56 -1.86
N LYS A 114 -4.27 2.04 -0.70
CA LYS A 114 -4.34 0.62 -0.31
C LYS A 114 -4.68 0.52 1.18
N PRO A 115 -5.96 0.71 1.53
CA PRO A 115 -6.39 0.81 2.92
C PRO A 115 -6.08 -0.45 3.73
N GLN A 116 -6.19 -1.63 3.12
CA GLN A 116 -5.86 -2.92 3.74
C GLN A 116 -4.42 -3.04 4.24
N ALA A 117 -3.48 -2.31 3.63
CA ALA A 117 -2.08 -2.38 3.99
C ALA A 117 -1.68 -1.30 5.01
N SER A 118 -2.48 -0.23 5.13
CA SER A 118 -1.96 0.99 5.77
C SER A 118 -2.97 1.97 6.38
N ALA A 119 -4.28 1.82 6.18
CA ALA A 119 -5.25 2.79 6.68
C ALA A 119 -5.19 2.94 8.21
N LEU A 120 -4.95 1.85 8.94
CA LEU A 120 -4.92 1.87 10.40
C LEU A 120 -3.62 2.46 10.98
N ILE A 121 -2.62 2.77 10.14
CA ILE A 121 -1.45 3.59 10.54
C ILE A 121 -1.92 4.97 11.04
N MET A 122 -2.97 5.52 10.42
CA MET A 122 -3.52 6.83 10.76
C MET A 122 -3.98 6.92 12.23
N ALA A 123 -4.38 5.81 12.85
CA ALA A 123 -4.79 5.77 14.25
C ALA A 123 -3.66 6.21 15.20
N SER A 124 -2.40 5.94 14.85
CA SER A 124 -1.26 6.41 15.66
C SER A 124 -1.21 7.93 15.77
N TRP A 125 -1.62 8.63 14.71
CA TRP A 125 -1.52 10.08 14.61
C TRP A 125 -2.68 10.86 15.21
N VAL A 126 -3.73 10.18 15.70
CA VAL A 126 -4.93 10.85 16.24
C VAL A 126 -4.68 11.38 17.65
N ARG A 127 -3.94 10.62 18.47
CA ARG A 127 -3.80 10.93 19.90
C ARG A 127 -3.07 12.26 20.12
N GLY A 128 -3.65 13.11 20.97
CA GLY A 128 -3.07 14.40 21.36
C GLY A 128 -3.26 15.52 20.33
N ARG A 129 -3.95 15.26 19.21
CA ARG A 129 -4.33 16.31 18.25
C ARG A 129 -5.69 16.91 18.61
N THR A 130 -5.81 18.21 18.37
CA THR A 130 -7.09 18.93 18.46
C THR A 130 -8.02 18.54 17.30
N ILE A 131 -9.33 18.75 17.46
CA ILE A 131 -10.32 18.52 16.39
C ILE A 131 -9.95 19.31 15.13
N ARG A 132 -9.47 20.56 15.26
CA ARG A 132 -9.01 21.38 14.13
C ARG A 132 -7.85 20.72 13.39
N GLN A 133 -6.86 20.18 14.10
CA GLN A 133 -5.72 19.49 13.48
C GLN A 133 -6.15 18.18 12.79
N LEU A 134 -7.08 17.43 13.39
CA LEU A 134 -7.66 16.23 12.78
C LEU A 134 -8.46 16.58 11.52
N ALA A 135 -9.23 17.67 11.55
CA ALA A 135 -9.98 18.14 10.41
C ALA A 135 -9.05 18.51 9.24
N ILE A 136 -7.99 19.29 9.51
CA ILE A 136 -6.97 19.63 8.50
C ILE A 136 -6.31 18.37 7.93
N LEU A 137 -6.08 17.35 8.77
CA LEU A 137 -5.43 16.13 8.36
C LEU A 137 -6.34 15.24 7.48
N PHE A 138 -7.59 15.03 7.89
CA PHE A 138 -8.44 13.98 7.30
C PHE A 138 -9.56 14.49 6.39
N VAL A 139 -10.10 15.69 6.62
CA VAL A 139 -11.23 16.21 5.83
C VAL A 139 -10.91 16.27 4.33
N PRO A 140 -9.72 16.71 3.87
CA PRO A 140 -9.41 16.73 2.44
C PRO A 140 -9.54 15.34 1.78
N ALA A 141 -9.02 14.30 2.43
CA ALA A 141 -9.11 12.93 1.90
C ALA A 141 -10.52 12.35 2.00
N ILE A 142 -11.27 12.67 3.06
CA ILE A 142 -12.69 12.27 3.18
C ILE A 142 -13.51 12.93 2.07
N VAL A 143 -13.34 14.23 1.83
CA VAL A 143 -14.00 14.94 0.73
C VAL A 143 -13.61 14.30 -0.61
N ALA A 144 -12.33 14.01 -0.83
CA ALA A 144 -11.88 13.33 -2.05
C ALA A 144 -12.49 11.94 -2.22
N LEU A 145 -12.65 11.15 -1.16
CA LEU A 145 -13.35 9.86 -1.18
C LEU A 145 -14.83 10.01 -1.55
N LEU A 146 -15.50 11.00 -0.95
CA LEU A 146 -16.92 11.27 -1.23
C LEU A 146 -17.12 11.72 -2.68
N LEU A 147 -16.24 12.60 -3.19
CA LEU A 147 -16.25 12.99 -4.60
C LEU A 147 -15.94 11.81 -5.51
N ASN A 148 -14.99 10.95 -5.14
CA ASN A 148 -14.69 9.73 -5.89
C ASN A 148 -15.93 8.82 -6.00
N ALA A 149 -16.62 8.57 -4.89
CA ALA A 149 -17.84 7.78 -4.88
C ALA A 149 -18.99 8.43 -5.69
N LEU A 150 -19.09 9.77 -5.66
CA LEU A 150 -20.11 10.53 -6.38
C LEU A 150 -19.88 10.48 -7.90
N PHE A 151 -18.65 10.72 -8.37
CA PHE A 151 -18.33 10.76 -9.80
C PHE A 151 -18.06 9.38 -10.41
N TYR A 152 -17.71 8.39 -9.58
CA TYR A 152 -17.39 7.03 -10.01
C TYR A 152 -18.14 6.00 -9.15
N PRO A 153 -19.48 5.89 -9.28
CA PRO A 153 -20.26 4.95 -8.46
C PRO A 153 -19.83 3.48 -8.64
N ASP A 154 -19.35 3.11 -9.84
CA ASP A 154 -18.82 1.75 -10.12
C ASP A 154 -17.65 1.36 -9.22
N TRP A 155 -16.90 2.33 -8.71
CA TRP A 155 -15.80 2.10 -7.77
C TRP A 155 -16.27 1.39 -6.50
N LEU A 156 -17.44 1.77 -5.96
CA LEU A 156 -18.01 1.12 -4.78
C LEU A 156 -18.41 -0.33 -5.09
N GLY A 157 -19.00 -0.57 -6.27
CA GLY A 157 -19.31 -1.92 -6.75
C GLY A 157 -18.07 -2.80 -6.85
N ASN A 158 -16.99 -2.26 -7.43
CA ASN A 158 -15.70 -2.95 -7.50
C ASN A 158 -15.17 -3.26 -6.09
N MET A 159 -15.15 -2.29 -5.17
CA MET A 159 -14.68 -2.45 -3.79
C MET A 159 -15.44 -3.53 -3.01
N VAL A 160 -16.77 -3.60 -3.13
CA VAL A 160 -17.59 -4.62 -2.46
C VAL A 160 -17.33 -6.01 -3.05
N SER A 161 -17.13 -6.08 -4.36
CA SER A 161 -16.94 -7.36 -5.05
C SER A 161 -15.55 -7.99 -4.87
N VAL A 162 -14.57 -7.24 -4.35
CA VAL A 162 -13.18 -7.72 -4.20
C VAL A 162 -13.10 -9.00 -3.36
N THR A 163 -13.85 -9.04 -2.27
CA THR A 163 -13.85 -10.18 -1.34
C THR A 163 -14.36 -11.47 -1.98
N GLY A 164 -15.26 -11.37 -2.97
CA GLY A 164 -15.78 -12.52 -3.71
C GLY A 164 -14.93 -12.92 -4.93
N ARG A 165 -14.18 -11.99 -5.52
CA ARG A 165 -13.42 -12.22 -6.77
C ARG A 165 -11.96 -12.61 -6.57
N LEU A 166 -11.34 -12.23 -5.45
CA LEU A 166 -9.93 -12.53 -5.24
C LEU A 166 -9.74 -14.02 -4.94
N ASN A 167 -9.05 -14.68 -5.88
CA ASN A 167 -8.70 -16.09 -5.83
C ASN A 167 -7.99 -16.42 -4.50
N GLN A 168 -8.54 -17.37 -3.73
CA GLN A 168 -8.06 -17.72 -2.39
C GLN A 168 -6.57 -18.11 -2.37
N THR A 169 -6.01 -18.57 -3.48
CA THR A 169 -4.64 -19.08 -3.58
C THR A 169 -3.55 -18.04 -3.35
N THR A 170 -3.87 -16.75 -3.47
CA THR A 170 -2.87 -15.65 -3.36
C THR A 170 -3.17 -14.70 -2.19
N ASN A 171 -4.26 -14.92 -1.46
CA ASN A 171 -4.63 -14.14 -0.29
C ASN A 171 -3.85 -14.60 0.95
N PHE A 172 -3.16 -13.68 1.61
CA PHE A 172 -2.40 -13.94 2.84
C PHE A 172 -3.18 -13.61 4.12
N SER A 173 -4.44 -13.17 4.00
CA SER A 173 -5.25 -12.81 5.15
C SER A 173 -5.76 -14.01 5.94
N PHE A 174 -5.70 -13.90 7.28
CA PHE A 174 -6.33 -14.80 8.24
C PHE A 174 -7.62 -14.22 8.81
N PHE A 175 -8.25 -13.28 8.11
CA PHE A 175 -9.52 -12.69 8.54
C PHE A 175 -10.64 -13.74 8.49
N PRO A 176 -11.58 -13.76 9.45
CA PRO A 176 -11.74 -12.83 10.57
C PRO A 176 -10.96 -13.21 11.84
N TYR A 177 -10.30 -14.38 11.89
CA TYR A 177 -9.62 -14.86 13.11
C TYR A 177 -8.49 -13.95 13.60
N SER A 178 -7.80 -13.31 12.66
CA SER A 178 -6.75 -12.33 12.96
C SER A 178 -7.24 -11.05 13.67
N LEU A 179 -8.56 -10.78 13.71
CA LEU A 179 -9.13 -9.65 14.46
C LEU A 179 -8.83 -9.71 15.96
N ILE A 180 -8.69 -10.91 16.52
CA ILE A 180 -8.35 -11.12 17.94
C ILE A 180 -7.03 -10.43 18.30
N ILE A 181 -6.09 -10.36 17.34
CA ILE A 181 -4.80 -9.70 17.51
C ILE A 181 -4.82 -8.29 16.88
N GLY A 182 -5.49 -8.13 15.73
CA GLY A 182 -5.57 -6.88 14.99
C GLY A 182 -6.20 -5.73 15.77
N LEU A 183 -7.32 -5.97 16.47
CA LEU A 183 -8.02 -4.93 17.25
C LEU A 183 -7.20 -4.46 18.47
N PRO A 184 -6.61 -5.35 19.29
CA PRO A 184 -5.66 -4.92 20.32
C PRO A 184 -4.47 -4.14 19.75
N LEU A 185 -3.91 -4.54 18.61
CA LEU A 185 -2.82 -3.79 17.97
C LEU A 185 -3.25 -2.42 17.47
N LEU A 186 -4.47 -2.27 16.94
CA LEU A 186 -5.04 -0.98 16.57
C LEU A 186 -5.16 -0.07 17.80
N TYR A 187 -5.70 -0.59 18.91
CA TYR A 187 -5.76 0.14 20.16
C TYR A 187 -4.37 0.55 20.64
N LEU A 188 -3.39 -0.34 20.57
CA LEU A 188 -1.99 -0.03 20.90
C LEU A 188 -1.37 1.00 19.95
N ALA A 189 -1.71 1.00 18.66
CA ALA A 189 -1.27 2.00 17.69
C ALA A 189 -1.71 3.40 18.13
N TYR A 190 -3.00 3.54 18.46
CA TYR A 190 -3.58 4.78 19.00
C TYR A 190 -2.97 5.18 20.33
N ARG A 191 -2.89 4.24 21.29
CA ARG A 191 -2.38 4.54 22.63
C ARG A 191 -0.89 4.86 22.63
N LYS A 192 -0.06 4.14 21.88
CA LYS A 192 1.39 4.30 21.91
C LYS A 192 1.92 5.24 20.82
N ASN A 193 1.05 5.83 19.99
CA ASN A 193 1.45 6.62 18.82
C ASN A 193 2.52 5.88 17.98
N ASN A 194 2.26 4.60 17.71
CA ASN A 194 3.21 3.74 17.03
C ASN A 194 2.64 3.24 15.70
N ALA A 195 3.15 3.80 14.62
CA ALA A 195 2.76 3.49 13.26
C ALA A 195 2.94 2.00 12.91
N LEU A 196 3.94 1.31 13.47
CA LEU A 196 4.18 -0.12 13.20
C LEU A 196 2.98 -0.97 13.64
N TYR A 197 2.40 -0.68 14.81
CA TYR A 197 1.21 -1.39 15.28
C TYR A 197 0.01 -1.13 14.36
N GLY A 198 -0.13 0.10 13.84
CA GLY A 198 -1.19 0.42 12.87
C GLY A 198 -1.00 -0.27 11.53
N ALA A 199 0.23 -0.43 11.05
CA ALA A 199 0.52 -1.16 9.82
C ALA A 199 0.19 -2.65 9.96
N ILE A 200 0.64 -3.28 11.05
CA ILE A 200 0.33 -4.69 11.33
C ILE A 200 -1.18 -4.87 11.55
N ALA A 201 -1.83 -3.96 12.28
CA ALA A 201 -3.27 -4.00 12.47
C ALA A 201 -4.03 -3.86 11.14
N SER A 202 -3.57 -3.03 10.20
CA SER A 202 -4.21 -2.90 8.86
C SER A 202 -4.29 -4.26 8.17
N LEU A 203 -3.19 -5.00 8.17
CA LEU A 203 -3.08 -6.32 7.55
C LEU A 203 -3.97 -7.36 8.25
N LEU A 204 -3.93 -7.41 9.59
CA LEU A 204 -4.72 -8.36 10.40
C LEU A 204 -6.23 -8.05 10.40
N CYS A 205 -6.62 -6.81 10.15
CA CYS A 205 -8.03 -6.43 10.06
C CYS A 205 -8.57 -6.46 8.63
N SER A 206 -7.73 -6.74 7.62
CA SER A 206 -8.16 -6.77 6.23
C SER A 206 -8.67 -8.15 5.82
N PRO A 207 -9.82 -8.25 5.12
CA PRO A 207 -10.30 -9.51 4.56
C PRO A 207 -9.40 -10.09 3.46
N TYR A 208 -8.53 -9.26 2.88
CA TYR A 208 -7.55 -9.71 1.91
C TYR A 208 -6.29 -8.83 1.90
N PHE A 209 -5.15 -9.43 1.62
CA PHE A 209 -3.94 -8.72 1.20
C PHE A 209 -2.96 -9.69 0.52
N PHE A 210 -2.02 -9.13 -0.23
CA PHE A 210 -0.96 -9.90 -0.90
C PHE A 210 0.37 -9.71 -0.19
N MET A 211 1.34 -10.58 -0.47
CA MET A 211 2.68 -10.51 0.12
C MET A 211 3.32 -9.12 -0.02
N HIS A 212 3.18 -8.45 -1.18
CA HIS A 212 3.72 -7.10 -1.39
C HIS A 212 3.10 -6.02 -0.49
N SER A 213 1.89 -6.26 0.06
CA SER A 213 1.24 -5.37 1.02
C SER A 213 1.91 -5.35 2.40
N LEU A 214 2.86 -6.26 2.68
CA LEU A 214 3.68 -6.23 3.90
C LEU A 214 4.76 -5.14 3.89
N VAL A 215 5.05 -4.53 2.72
CA VAL A 215 6.16 -3.58 2.55
C VAL A 215 6.11 -2.39 3.52
N PRO A 216 4.97 -1.70 3.75
CA PRO A 216 4.88 -0.62 4.73
C PRO A 216 5.25 -1.06 6.16
N ALA A 217 4.77 -2.23 6.57
CA ALA A 217 5.11 -2.80 7.88
C ALA A 217 6.60 -3.14 7.97
N PHE A 218 7.21 -3.66 6.90
CA PHE A 218 8.64 -3.95 6.82
C PHE A 218 9.52 -2.70 6.93
N VAL A 219 9.12 -1.59 6.31
CA VAL A 219 9.77 -0.29 6.46
C VAL A 219 9.77 0.14 7.92
N LEU A 220 8.59 0.18 8.54
CA LEU A 220 8.43 0.61 9.94
C LEU A 220 9.14 -0.33 10.93
N LEU A 221 9.15 -1.63 10.64
CA LEU A 221 9.87 -2.63 11.41
C LEU A 221 11.38 -2.44 11.28
N THR A 222 11.89 -2.11 10.09
CA THR A 222 13.32 -1.83 9.88
C THR A 222 13.76 -0.59 10.66
N VAL A 223 12.91 0.44 10.72
CA VAL A 223 13.17 1.67 11.48
C VAL A 223 13.25 1.39 12.98
N SER A 224 12.33 0.59 13.51
CA SER A 224 12.15 0.40 14.97
C SER A 224 12.84 -0.84 15.54
N HIS A 225 12.95 -1.92 14.77
CA HIS A 225 13.40 -3.24 15.20
C HIS A 225 14.23 -3.95 14.11
N LYS A 226 15.34 -3.33 13.68
CA LYS A 226 16.20 -3.79 12.57
C LYS A 226 16.52 -5.30 12.59
N ARG A 227 16.85 -5.88 13.75
CA ARG A 227 17.19 -7.31 13.86
C ARG A 227 15.99 -8.21 13.51
N LEU A 228 14.80 -7.84 13.97
CA LEU A 228 13.57 -8.56 13.65
C LEU A 228 13.21 -8.43 12.17
N ALA A 229 13.44 -7.26 11.57
CA ALA A 229 13.25 -7.07 10.13
C ALA A 229 14.18 -7.97 9.30
N ILE A 230 15.45 -8.12 9.70
CA ILE A 230 16.40 -9.05 9.03
C ILE A 230 15.92 -10.49 9.17
N ALA A 231 15.55 -10.91 10.38
CA ALA A 231 15.07 -12.27 10.64
C ALA A 231 13.82 -12.61 9.80
N LEU A 232 12.83 -11.70 9.77
CA LEU A 232 11.63 -11.90 8.94
C LEU A 232 11.95 -11.88 7.45
N ASN A 233 12.90 -11.06 6.99
CA ASN A 233 13.33 -11.08 5.61
C ASN A 233 13.90 -12.47 5.23
N LEU A 234 14.84 -13.00 6.02
CA LEU A 234 15.40 -14.33 5.81
C LEU A 234 14.32 -15.42 5.84
N PHE A 235 13.36 -15.31 6.76
CA PHE A 235 12.23 -16.23 6.85
C PHE A 235 11.39 -16.24 5.56
N PHE A 236 11.04 -15.08 5.01
CA PHE A 236 10.28 -15.01 3.74
C PHE A 236 11.05 -15.61 2.57
N TRP A 237 12.36 -15.41 2.51
CA TRP A 237 13.19 -16.05 1.49
C TRP A 237 13.25 -17.57 1.62
N ILE A 238 13.41 -18.09 2.85
CA ILE A 238 13.41 -19.53 3.11
C ILE A 238 12.08 -20.16 2.68
N ILE A 239 10.95 -19.53 3.02
CA ILE A 239 9.63 -19.99 2.55
C ILE A 239 9.58 -19.98 1.03
N PHE A 240 9.93 -18.86 0.40
CA PHE A 240 9.84 -18.72 -1.05
C PHE A 240 10.69 -19.77 -1.79
N ILE A 241 11.97 -19.92 -1.41
CA ILE A 241 12.87 -20.91 -1.99
C ILE A 241 12.36 -22.33 -1.72
N GLY A 242 11.90 -22.60 -0.50
CA GLY A 242 11.34 -23.91 -0.14
C GLY A 242 10.09 -24.29 -0.93
N LEU A 243 9.24 -23.31 -1.26
CA LEU A 243 8.09 -23.52 -2.15
C LEU A 243 8.52 -23.69 -3.61
N ALA A 244 9.49 -22.91 -4.07
CA ALA A 244 10.01 -22.97 -5.45
C ALA A 244 10.72 -24.28 -5.79
N ILE A 245 11.31 -24.98 -4.81
CA ILE A 245 11.94 -26.29 -5.02
C ILE A 245 10.90 -27.42 -5.14
N LYS A 246 9.71 -27.25 -4.57
CA LYS A 246 8.67 -28.28 -4.53
C LYS A 246 7.71 -28.26 -5.71
N GLY A 247 7.64 -27.14 -6.45
CA GLY A 247 6.79 -26.97 -7.63
C GLY A 247 7.61 -27.11 -8.90
#